data_AF-T0PQE0-F1
#
_entry.id   AF-T0PQE0-F1
#
_cell.length_a   1.000
_cell.length_b   1.000
_cell.length_c   1.000
_cell.angle_alpha   90.00
_cell.angle_beta   90.00
_cell.angle_gamma   90.00
#
_symmetry.space_group_name_H-M   'P 1'
#
loop_
_entity.id
_entity.type
_entity.pdbx_description
1 polymer ?
#
loop_
_entity_poly.entity_id
_entity_poly.type
_entity_poly.pdbx_seq_one_letter_code
_entity_poly.pdbx_strand_id
1 'polypeptide(L)'
;MTPARLQAAWRFRPIAYFIEEDSIDIADDDGDRPVCLVFWPKALRLSLLGLVRTVALLRDHVNGSCSDDFGFGSTQALFEAAVDFFIGDEPGPAQFNRSSRLAMANVLFDYGDCTLMADYLGGMRWDAHDIAIVPWVVAVVHRFGLPSMTEALSSLDVSTSGVFWRKVLEGIGADNPSCERDLYDLASRWWTAQLHWNGMPVDGIYVAAWIYENAVAPSTHVALSTRLPADVVDNIVVMMNDVTPFVKRFQYECGLPAALWTARATPLPRVLHDAYLDLALQPDKLVVDRYDEAAAHLLLLTIGSRRFDAAEALASTRRVRPKFQKTLSMLQKRGQLTAAQELVLDTYLGSD
;
A
#
# COMPACT_ATOMS: atom_id res chain seq x y z
N MET A 1 11.39 -27.51 -31.20
CA MET A 1 10.51 -27.06 -32.30
C MET A 1 9.86 -25.76 -31.84
N THR A 2 9.81 -24.70 -32.65
CA THR A 2 9.24 -23.40 -32.22
C THR A 2 7.73 -23.52 -32.03
N PRO A 3 7.17 -23.18 -30.85
CA PRO A 3 5.75 -23.28 -30.59
C PRO A 3 4.90 -22.49 -31.61
N ALA A 4 3.81 -23.08 -32.09
CA ALA A 4 2.97 -22.48 -33.14
C ALA A 4 2.41 -21.10 -32.75
N ARG A 5 2.22 -20.86 -31.45
CA ARG A 5 1.75 -19.56 -30.91
C ARG A 5 2.79 -18.45 -31.05
N LEU A 6 4.09 -18.75 -30.91
CA LEU A 6 5.15 -17.79 -31.22
C LEU A 6 5.18 -17.49 -32.73
N GLN A 7 5.06 -18.51 -33.57
CA GLN A 7 5.03 -18.29 -35.03
C GLN A 7 3.85 -17.41 -35.46
N ALA A 8 2.66 -17.64 -34.88
CA ALA A 8 1.46 -16.85 -35.17
C ALA A 8 1.56 -15.42 -34.61
N ALA A 9 2.16 -15.24 -33.43
CA ALA A 9 2.38 -13.95 -32.80
C ALA A 9 3.24 -12.99 -33.64
N TRP A 10 4.11 -13.54 -34.49
CA TRP A 10 5.25 -12.83 -35.07
C TRP A 10 5.37 -12.94 -36.59
N ARG A 11 4.37 -13.53 -37.26
CA ARG A 11 4.32 -13.74 -38.73
C ARG A 11 4.57 -12.47 -39.59
N PHE A 12 4.50 -11.28 -38.99
CA PHE A 12 4.56 -9.99 -39.71
C PHE A 12 5.52 -8.95 -39.10
N ARG A 13 6.45 -9.31 -38.20
CA ARG A 13 7.38 -8.34 -37.59
C ARG A 13 8.83 -8.52 -38.08
N PRO A 14 9.52 -7.45 -38.55
CA PRO A 14 10.92 -7.51 -38.98
C PRO A 14 11.89 -7.77 -37.82
N ILE A 15 12.99 -8.47 -38.11
CA ILE A 15 14.03 -8.87 -37.13
C ILE A 15 14.78 -7.67 -36.52
N ALA A 16 14.81 -6.53 -37.22
CA ALA A 16 15.50 -5.31 -36.80
C ALA A 16 14.98 -4.72 -35.48
N TYR A 17 13.76 -5.07 -35.06
CA TYR A 17 13.20 -4.65 -33.76
C TYR A 17 13.85 -5.34 -32.54
N PHE A 18 14.75 -6.31 -32.75
CA PHE A 18 15.30 -7.16 -31.69
C PHE A 18 16.82 -7.05 -31.49
N ILE A 19 17.52 -6.21 -32.27
CA ILE A 19 18.99 -6.13 -32.26
C ILE A 19 19.53 -5.09 -31.25
N GLU A 20 18.67 -4.27 -30.65
CA GLU A 20 19.10 -3.19 -29.75
C GLU A 20 19.53 -3.64 -28.34
N GLU A 21 19.33 -4.90 -27.94
CA GLU A 21 19.66 -5.35 -26.56
C GLU A 21 20.81 -6.37 -26.43
N ASP A 22 21.33 -6.94 -27.52
CA ASP A 22 22.65 -7.59 -27.52
C ASP A 22 23.09 -7.83 -28.96
N SER A 23 24.25 -7.28 -29.32
CA SER A 23 24.82 -7.31 -30.67
C SER A 23 25.14 -8.75 -31.10
N ILE A 24 24.19 -9.42 -31.74
CA ILE A 24 24.46 -10.58 -32.58
C ILE A 24 24.72 -10.03 -33.99
N ASP A 25 26.00 -9.93 -34.36
CA ASP A 25 26.42 -9.67 -35.74
C ASP A 25 25.94 -10.83 -36.62
N ILE A 26 24.79 -10.65 -37.26
CA ILE A 26 24.37 -11.51 -38.37
C ILE A 26 24.94 -10.86 -39.61
N ALA A 27 26.10 -11.35 -40.07
CA ALA A 27 26.68 -10.96 -41.34
C ALA A 27 25.65 -11.23 -42.46
N ASP A 28 25.26 -10.14 -43.11
CA ASP A 28 24.34 -10.10 -44.23
C ASP A 28 25.10 -10.61 -45.47
N ASP A 29 24.83 -11.85 -45.87
CA ASP A 29 25.29 -12.35 -47.17
C ASP A 29 24.11 -13.04 -47.87
N ASP A 30 23.71 -12.42 -48.97
CA ASP A 30 22.75 -12.83 -49.99
C ASP A 30 21.28 -13.07 -49.61
N GLY A 31 20.48 -12.05 -49.91
CA GLY A 31 19.38 -12.16 -50.87
C GLY A 31 18.40 -13.33 -50.71
N ASP A 32 17.21 -12.99 -50.19
CA ASP A 32 15.94 -13.68 -50.48
C ASP A 32 15.64 -15.00 -49.75
N ARG A 33 16.18 -15.19 -48.53
CA ARG A 33 15.66 -16.19 -47.59
C ARG A 33 15.27 -15.54 -46.27
N PRO A 34 14.02 -15.70 -45.77
CA PRO A 34 13.72 -15.31 -44.41
C PRO A 34 14.53 -16.20 -43.48
N VAL A 35 15.60 -15.64 -42.90
CA VAL A 35 16.40 -16.29 -41.87
C VAL A 35 15.49 -16.56 -40.68
N CYS A 36 14.98 -17.78 -40.59
CA CYS A 36 14.26 -18.25 -39.43
C CYS A 36 15.30 -18.56 -38.35
N LEU A 37 15.44 -17.68 -37.35
CA LEU A 37 16.16 -18.03 -36.12
C LEU A 37 15.40 -19.17 -35.43
N VAL A 38 15.97 -20.38 -35.50
CA VAL A 38 15.42 -21.63 -34.95
C VAL A 38 15.68 -21.76 -33.43
N PHE A 39 16.45 -20.85 -32.83
CA PHE A 39 16.77 -20.87 -31.41
C PHE A 39 16.47 -19.52 -30.76
N TRP A 40 15.34 -19.45 -30.06
CA TRP A 40 15.06 -18.38 -29.12
C TRP A 40 15.60 -18.82 -27.75
N PRO A 41 16.52 -18.05 -27.12
CA PRO A 41 16.93 -18.30 -25.75
C PRO A 41 15.69 -18.45 -24.87
N LYS A 42 15.65 -19.49 -24.05
CA LYS A 42 14.51 -19.78 -23.14
C LYS A 42 14.10 -18.51 -22.35
N ALA A 43 15.09 -17.70 -21.96
CA ALA A 43 14.94 -16.43 -21.27
C ALA A 43 14.10 -15.37 -22.01
N LEU A 44 14.14 -15.32 -23.35
CA LEU A 44 13.48 -14.26 -24.13
C LEU A 44 12.08 -14.65 -24.62
N ARG A 45 11.69 -15.92 -24.50
CA ARG A 45 10.44 -16.42 -25.13
C ARG A 45 9.18 -15.74 -24.60
N LEU A 46 9.13 -15.45 -23.30
CA LEU A 46 7.99 -14.78 -22.68
C LEU A 46 7.98 -13.27 -22.96
N SER A 47 9.15 -12.64 -22.96
CA SER A 47 9.32 -11.24 -23.41
C SER A 47 8.82 -11.05 -24.83
N LEU A 48 9.15 -12.00 -25.71
CA LEU A 48 8.66 -12.01 -27.07
C LEU A 48 7.14 -12.30 -27.11
N LEU A 49 6.65 -13.30 -26.38
CA LEU A 49 5.21 -13.58 -26.41
C LEU A 49 4.38 -12.36 -25.96
N GLY A 50 4.90 -11.60 -25.00
CA GLY A 50 4.29 -10.43 -24.42
C GLY A 50 3.23 -10.79 -23.38
N LEU A 51 3.00 -9.88 -22.43
CA LEU A 51 2.22 -10.12 -21.20
C LEU A 51 0.86 -10.77 -21.44
N VAL A 52 0.04 -10.20 -22.33
CA VAL A 52 -1.34 -10.67 -22.58
C VAL A 52 -1.36 -12.10 -23.10
N ARG A 53 -0.45 -12.43 -24.03
CA ARG A 53 -0.37 -13.76 -24.63
C ARG A 53 0.28 -14.77 -23.68
N THR A 54 1.21 -14.34 -22.83
CA THR A 54 1.77 -15.15 -21.74
C THR A 54 0.67 -15.54 -20.76
N VAL A 55 -0.15 -14.60 -20.28
CA VAL A 55 -1.28 -14.90 -19.39
C VAL A 55 -2.28 -15.85 -20.05
N ALA A 56 -2.59 -15.66 -21.35
CA ALA A 56 -3.48 -16.56 -22.08
C ALA A 56 -2.89 -17.99 -22.20
N LEU A 57 -1.59 -18.12 -22.48
CA LEU A 57 -0.90 -19.41 -22.51
C LEU A 57 -1.01 -20.14 -21.16
N LEU A 58 -0.69 -19.45 -20.07
CA LEU A 58 -0.76 -20.04 -18.72
C LEU A 58 -2.21 -20.39 -18.34
N ARG A 59 -3.19 -19.56 -18.70
CA ARG A 59 -4.61 -19.84 -18.51
C ARG A 59 -5.04 -21.12 -19.24
N ASP A 60 -4.55 -21.34 -20.45
CA ASP A 60 -4.85 -22.56 -21.20
C ASP A 60 -4.23 -23.81 -20.54
N HIS A 61 -3.07 -23.69 -19.90
CA HIS A 61 -2.51 -24.76 -19.07
C HIS A 61 -3.39 -25.06 -17.85
N VAL A 62 -3.84 -24.04 -17.13
CA VAL A 62 -4.77 -24.21 -15.98
C VAL A 62 -6.07 -24.89 -16.42
N ASN A 63 -6.59 -24.53 -17.58
CA ASN A 63 -7.81 -25.13 -18.15
C ASN A 63 -7.58 -26.52 -18.78
N GLY A 64 -6.35 -27.05 -18.79
CA GLY A 64 -6.01 -28.31 -19.45
C GLY A 64 -6.13 -28.28 -20.98
N SER A 65 -6.22 -27.09 -21.58
CA SER A 65 -6.37 -26.87 -23.03
C SER A 65 -5.03 -26.76 -23.76
N CYS A 66 -3.91 -26.71 -23.02
CA CYS A 66 -2.55 -26.69 -23.55
C CYS A 66 -1.65 -27.59 -22.71
N SER A 67 -0.81 -28.39 -23.39
CA SER A 67 0.25 -29.20 -22.77
C SER A 67 1.65 -28.80 -23.22
N ASP A 68 1.76 -27.83 -24.15
CA ASP A 68 3.04 -27.34 -24.66
C ASP A 68 3.64 -26.35 -23.65
N ASP A 69 4.68 -26.78 -22.96
CA ASP A 69 5.42 -25.99 -21.97
C ASP A 69 6.35 -24.94 -22.60
N PHE A 70 6.25 -24.71 -23.91
CA PHE A 70 7.08 -23.75 -24.65
C PHE A 70 8.58 -24.07 -24.61
N GLY A 71 8.93 -25.33 -24.37
CA GLY A 71 10.29 -25.81 -24.23
C GLY A 71 10.94 -25.39 -22.91
N PHE A 72 10.15 -25.19 -21.86
CA PHE A 72 10.65 -24.92 -20.50
C PHE A 72 10.98 -26.20 -19.71
N GLY A 73 10.54 -27.38 -20.18
CA GLY A 73 10.81 -28.70 -19.59
C GLY A 73 9.69 -29.21 -18.70
N SER A 74 8.87 -28.31 -18.15
CA SER A 74 7.65 -28.63 -17.42
C SER A 74 6.71 -27.43 -17.40
N THR A 75 5.43 -27.66 -17.11
CA THR A 75 4.47 -26.57 -16.84
C THR A 75 4.91 -25.74 -15.65
N GLN A 76 5.44 -26.34 -14.58
CA GLN A 76 5.94 -25.61 -13.42
C GLN A 76 7.08 -24.65 -13.82
N ALA A 77 8.06 -25.12 -14.59
CA ALA A 77 9.17 -24.27 -15.05
C ALA A 77 8.74 -23.14 -15.98
N LEU A 78 7.63 -23.31 -16.71
CA LEU A 78 7.00 -22.24 -17.49
C LEU A 78 6.36 -21.18 -16.58
N PHE A 79 5.68 -21.62 -15.51
CA PHE A 79 5.07 -20.73 -14.53
C PHE A 79 6.12 -19.96 -13.71
N GLU A 80 7.18 -20.62 -13.25
CA GLU A 80 8.33 -19.98 -12.58
C GLU A 80 8.92 -18.87 -13.46
N ALA A 81 9.24 -19.18 -14.71
CA ALA A 81 9.77 -18.19 -15.64
C ALA A 81 8.80 -17.04 -15.93
N ALA A 82 7.49 -17.30 -15.90
CA ALA A 82 6.49 -16.26 -16.08
C ALA A 82 6.37 -15.36 -14.84
N VAL A 83 6.50 -15.92 -13.64
CA VAL A 83 6.56 -15.13 -12.40
C VAL A 83 7.78 -14.20 -12.44
N ASP A 84 8.96 -14.74 -12.77
CA ASP A 84 10.19 -13.96 -12.93
C ASP A 84 10.04 -12.84 -13.98
N PHE A 85 9.41 -13.16 -15.11
CA PHE A 85 9.16 -12.19 -16.19
C PHE A 85 8.28 -11.01 -15.74
N PHE A 86 7.34 -11.24 -14.82
CA PHE A 86 6.49 -10.17 -14.30
C PHE A 86 7.14 -9.39 -13.15
N ILE A 87 7.92 -10.07 -12.30
CA ILE A 87 8.58 -9.48 -11.12
C ILE A 87 9.84 -8.67 -11.49
N GLY A 88 10.56 -9.05 -12.55
CA GLY A 88 11.95 -8.69 -12.86
C GLY A 88 12.48 -7.29 -12.46
N ASP A 89 13.79 -7.21 -12.22
CA ASP A 89 14.47 -6.12 -11.50
C ASP A 89 14.30 -4.71 -12.10
N GLU A 90 14.07 -4.60 -13.40
CA GLU A 90 13.83 -3.32 -14.08
C GLU A 90 12.32 -3.03 -14.21
N PRO A 91 11.88 -1.79 -13.92
CA PRO A 91 10.49 -1.40 -14.14
C PRO A 91 10.14 -1.41 -15.63
N GLY A 92 9.71 -2.58 -16.10
CA GLY A 92 9.27 -2.82 -17.46
C GLY A 92 7.75 -2.71 -17.63
N PRO A 93 7.24 -2.93 -18.86
CA PRO A 93 5.80 -2.85 -19.17
C PRO A 93 4.93 -3.76 -18.28
N ALA A 94 5.50 -4.83 -17.73
CA ALA A 94 4.84 -5.78 -16.85
C ALA A 94 4.42 -5.18 -15.51
N GLN A 95 5.29 -4.40 -14.89
CA GLN A 95 5.05 -3.78 -13.59
C GLN A 95 3.98 -2.67 -13.67
N PHE A 96 3.91 -1.96 -14.80
CA PHE A 96 2.94 -0.86 -14.99
C PHE A 96 1.59 -1.29 -15.55
N ASN A 97 1.50 -2.46 -16.20
CA ASN A 97 0.26 -2.92 -16.82
C ASN A 97 -0.67 -3.61 -15.80
N ARG A 98 -1.46 -2.80 -15.08
CA ARG A 98 -2.41 -3.27 -14.05
C ARG A 98 -3.31 -4.43 -14.50
N SER A 99 -3.86 -4.35 -15.71
CA SER A 99 -4.76 -5.39 -16.23
C SER A 99 -4.05 -6.73 -16.39
N SER A 100 -2.80 -6.71 -16.86
CA SER A 100 -2.01 -7.93 -17.02
C SER A 100 -1.54 -8.48 -15.68
N ARG A 101 -1.17 -7.62 -14.72
CA ARG A 101 -0.83 -8.02 -13.34
C ARG A 101 -1.97 -8.79 -12.68
N LEU A 102 -3.18 -8.22 -12.68
CA LEU A 102 -4.36 -8.87 -12.09
C LEU A 102 -4.74 -10.15 -12.83
N ALA A 103 -4.60 -10.18 -14.15
CA ALA A 103 -4.91 -11.38 -14.93
C ALA A 103 -3.92 -12.52 -14.62
N MET A 104 -2.63 -12.22 -14.48
CA MET A 104 -1.59 -13.16 -14.04
C MET A 104 -1.87 -13.65 -12.62
N ALA A 105 -2.16 -12.74 -11.70
CA ALA A 105 -2.52 -13.02 -10.31
C ALA A 105 -3.69 -14.03 -10.19
N ASN A 106 -4.72 -13.86 -11.02
CA ASN A 106 -5.85 -14.80 -11.09
C ASN A 106 -5.45 -16.16 -11.70
N VAL A 107 -4.56 -16.18 -12.69
CA VAL A 107 -4.05 -17.45 -13.26
C VAL A 107 -3.27 -18.23 -12.21
N LEU A 108 -2.37 -17.57 -11.47
CA LEU A 108 -1.62 -18.19 -10.38
C LEU A 108 -2.52 -18.70 -9.27
N PHE A 109 -3.57 -17.93 -8.94
CA PHE A 109 -4.55 -18.34 -7.95
C PHE A 109 -5.18 -19.67 -8.38
N ASP A 110 -5.69 -19.74 -9.61
CA ASP A 110 -6.32 -20.96 -10.11
C ASP A 110 -5.34 -22.14 -10.27
N TYR A 111 -4.09 -21.87 -10.66
CA TYR A 111 -3.02 -22.87 -10.73
C TYR A 111 -2.76 -23.54 -9.37
N GLY A 112 -2.83 -22.77 -8.27
CA GLY A 112 -2.86 -23.33 -6.93
C GLY A 112 -1.50 -23.65 -6.31
N ASP A 113 -0.40 -23.19 -6.90
CA ASP A 113 0.93 -23.30 -6.32
C ASP A 113 1.18 -22.17 -5.31
N CYS A 114 1.37 -22.54 -4.04
CA CYS A 114 1.56 -21.60 -2.94
C CYS A 114 2.89 -20.83 -3.04
N THR A 115 3.95 -21.46 -3.52
CA THR A 115 5.28 -20.85 -3.60
C THR A 115 5.29 -19.79 -4.69
N LEU A 116 4.81 -20.14 -5.89
CA LEU A 116 4.69 -19.20 -7.01
C LEU A 116 3.76 -18.02 -6.68
N MET A 117 2.70 -18.29 -5.92
CA MET A 117 1.81 -17.24 -5.44
C MET A 117 2.51 -16.28 -4.47
N ALA A 118 3.28 -16.82 -3.52
CA ALA A 118 4.05 -16.03 -2.57
C ALA A 118 5.12 -15.20 -3.29
N ASP A 119 5.87 -15.80 -4.21
CA ASP A 119 6.90 -15.13 -5.02
C ASP A 119 6.28 -13.97 -5.81
N TYR A 120 5.16 -14.21 -6.49
CA TYR A 120 4.44 -13.17 -7.22
C TYR A 120 3.92 -12.05 -6.33
N LEU A 121 3.28 -12.37 -5.21
CA LEU A 121 2.76 -11.38 -4.28
C LEU A 121 3.90 -10.51 -3.72
N GLY A 122 5.01 -11.14 -3.32
CA GLY A 122 6.11 -10.48 -2.64
C GLY A 122 7.10 -9.75 -3.55
N GLY A 123 7.30 -10.22 -4.78
CA GLY A 123 8.24 -9.62 -5.74
C GLY A 123 7.62 -8.51 -6.60
N MET A 124 6.31 -8.48 -6.78
CA MET A 124 5.66 -7.44 -7.57
C MET A 124 5.75 -6.07 -6.89
N ARG A 125 6.08 -5.05 -7.68
CA ARG A 125 5.96 -3.64 -7.25
C ARG A 125 4.52 -3.19 -7.31
N TRP A 126 3.88 -3.13 -6.14
CA TRP A 126 2.54 -2.60 -5.94
C TRP A 126 2.61 -1.11 -5.64
N ASP A 127 1.72 -0.29 -6.19
CA ASP A 127 1.72 1.14 -5.93
C ASP A 127 0.75 1.57 -4.80
N ALA A 128 0.86 2.82 -4.34
CA ALA A 128 0.06 3.37 -3.25
C ALA A 128 -1.46 3.33 -3.49
N HIS A 129 -1.88 3.22 -4.75
CA HIS A 129 -3.28 3.31 -5.19
C HIS A 129 -3.85 1.95 -5.62
N ASP A 130 -3.09 0.86 -5.42
CA ASP A 130 -3.50 -0.49 -5.77
C ASP A 130 -4.55 -1.09 -4.81
N ILE A 131 -5.47 -0.28 -4.27
CA ILE A 131 -6.58 -0.73 -3.40
C ILE A 131 -7.44 -1.81 -4.09
N ALA A 132 -7.51 -1.84 -5.42
CA ALA A 132 -8.28 -2.85 -6.15
C ALA A 132 -7.70 -4.28 -6.00
N ILE A 133 -6.45 -4.44 -5.59
CA ILE A 133 -5.83 -5.76 -5.39
C ILE A 133 -6.19 -6.35 -4.01
N VAL A 134 -6.69 -5.54 -3.07
CA VAL A 134 -6.99 -5.98 -1.70
C VAL A 134 -7.86 -7.24 -1.67
N PRO A 135 -8.99 -7.33 -2.40
CA PRO A 135 -9.83 -8.53 -2.37
C PRO A 135 -9.07 -9.78 -2.84
N TRP A 136 -8.14 -9.61 -3.78
CA TRP A 136 -7.30 -10.71 -4.26
C TRP A 136 -6.27 -11.14 -3.22
N VAL A 137 -5.57 -10.21 -2.56
CA VAL A 137 -4.62 -10.53 -1.47
C VAL A 137 -5.34 -11.26 -0.33
N VAL A 138 -6.51 -10.77 0.06
CA VAL A 138 -7.35 -11.41 1.08
C VAL A 138 -7.73 -12.83 0.65
N ALA A 139 -8.21 -13.02 -0.58
CA ALA A 139 -8.54 -14.35 -1.12
C ALA A 139 -7.34 -15.31 -1.16
N VAL A 140 -6.14 -14.82 -1.51
CA VAL A 140 -4.89 -15.59 -1.49
C VAL A 140 -4.58 -16.09 -0.08
N VAL A 141 -4.64 -15.19 0.91
CA VAL A 141 -4.41 -15.55 2.31
C VAL A 141 -5.45 -16.55 2.82
N HIS A 142 -6.71 -16.41 2.42
CA HIS A 142 -7.75 -17.40 2.77
C HIS A 142 -7.50 -18.78 2.17
N ARG A 143 -7.01 -18.83 0.93
CA ARG A 143 -6.77 -20.10 0.25
C ARG A 143 -5.53 -20.82 0.76
N PHE A 144 -4.43 -20.10 0.98
CA PHE A 144 -3.12 -20.69 1.27
C PHE A 144 -2.68 -20.57 2.73
N GLY A 145 -3.41 -19.79 3.53
CA GLY A 145 -3.13 -19.54 4.94
C GLY A 145 -2.17 -18.37 5.16
N LEU A 146 -2.42 -17.61 6.22
CA LEU A 146 -1.56 -16.49 6.64
C LEU A 146 -0.10 -16.90 6.91
N PRO A 147 0.19 -18.04 7.57
CA PRO A 147 1.58 -18.44 7.82
C PRO A 147 2.40 -18.57 6.53
N SER A 148 1.84 -19.18 5.49
CA SER A 148 2.50 -19.38 4.20
C SER A 148 2.71 -18.09 3.41
N MET A 149 1.87 -17.07 3.66
CA MET A 149 1.92 -15.78 2.95
C MET A 149 2.64 -14.69 3.74
N THR A 150 3.05 -14.96 4.99
CA THR A 150 3.58 -13.93 5.90
C THR A 150 4.84 -13.23 5.36
N GLU A 151 5.75 -13.99 4.76
CA GLU A 151 6.99 -13.43 4.19
C GLU A 151 6.69 -12.54 2.97
N ALA A 152 5.88 -13.04 2.04
CA ALA A 152 5.44 -12.29 0.86
C ALA A 152 4.67 -11.01 1.22
N LEU A 153 3.80 -11.06 2.24
CA LEU A 153 3.12 -9.88 2.76
C LEU A 153 4.12 -8.89 3.37
N SER A 154 5.13 -9.40 4.09
CA SER A 154 6.16 -8.55 4.71
C SER A 154 7.06 -7.88 3.67
N SER A 155 7.19 -8.45 2.47
CA SER A 155 8.00 -7.88 1.38
C SER A 155 7.20 -6.95 0.46
N LEU A 156 5.88 -6.80 0.67
CA LEU A 156 5.10 -5.82 -0.09
C LEU A 156 5.75 -4.44 0.02
N ASP A 157 5.98 -3.84 -1.15
CA ASP A 157 6.79 -2.64 -1.30
C ASP A 157 6.34 -1.49 -0.36
N VAL A 158 7.32 -0.68 0.05
CA VAL A 158 7.20 0.57 0.82
C VAL A 158 6.23 1.56 0.19
N SER A 159 5.98 1.41 -1.11
CA SER A 159 5.03 2.24 -1.83
C SER A 159 3.56 1.84 -1.66
N THR A 160 3.22 0.72 -1.01
CA THR A 160 1.83 0.38 -0.65
C THR A 160 1.28 1.32 0.44
N SER A 161 0.06 1.84 0.26
CA SER A 161 -0.52 2.79 1.21
C SER A 161 -0.95 2.13 2.52
N GLY A 162 -0.96 2.89 3.61
CA GLY A 162 -1.55 2.43 4.87
C GLY A 162 -3.05 2.13 4.76
N VAL A 163 -3.79 2.78 3.85
CA VAL A 163 -5.20 2.41 3.55
C VAL A 163 -5.28 1.02 2.93
N PHE A 164 -4.36 0.69 2.02
CA PHE A 164 -4.26 -0.66 1.47
C PHE A 164 -4.02 -1.67 2.60
N TRP A 165 -3.02 -1.43 3.45
CA TRP A 165 -2.68 -2.32 4.56
C TRP A 165 -3.81 -2.51 5.55
N ARG A 166 -4.46 -1.42 5.97
CA ARG A 166 -5.63 -1.48 6.84
C ARG A 166 -6.72 -2.40 6.25
N LYS A 167 -7.06 -2.24 4.97
CA LYS A 167 -8.09 -3.06 4.34
C LYS A 167 -7.69 -4.53 4.19
N VAL A 168 -6.41 -4.83 3.94
CA VAL A 168 -5.89 -6.21 3.94
C VAL A 168 -6.03 -6.84 5.33
N LEU A 169 -5.61 -6.12 6.37
CA LEU A 169 -5.68 -6.58 7.76
C LEU A 169 -7.14 -6.80 8.21
N GLU A 170 -8.03 -5.83 7.92
CA GLU A 170 -9.47 -5.95 8.19
C GLU A 170 -10.10 -7.13 7.42
N GLY A 171 -9.74 -7.31 6.15
CA GLY A 171 -10.26 -8.40 5.32
C GLY A 171 -9.85 -9.78 5.82
N ILE A 172 -8.56 -9.98 6.14
CA ILE A 172 -8.08 -11.28 6.66
C ILE A 172 -8.68 -11.54 8.06
N GLY A 173 -8.74 -10.51 8.91
CA GLY A 173 -9.24 -10.62 10.28
C GLY A 173 -10.73 -10.92 10.39
N ALA A 174 -11.56 -10.38 9.50
CA ALA A 174 -13.01 -10.58 9.52
C ALA A 174 -13.41 -12.07 9.40
N ASP A 175 -12.64 -12.82 8.62
CA ASP A 175 -12.95 -14.22 8.28
C ASP A 175 -12.14 -15.23 9.13
N ASN A 176 -11.11 -14.79 9.88
CA ASN A 176 -10.25 -15.65 10.69
C ASN A 176 -9.82 -15.02 12.04
N PRO A 177 -10.68 -15.06 13.08
CA PRO A 177 -10.35 -14.54 14.42
C PRO A 177 -9.14 -15.23 15.07
N SER A 178 -8.81 -16.45 14.68
CA SER A 178 -7.63 -17.17 15.21
C SER A 178 -6.29 -16.56 14.79
N CYS A 179 -6.28 -15.71 13.76
CA CYS A 179 -5.07 -15.10 13.19
C CYS A 179 -4.76 -13.71 13.76
N GLU A 180 -5.52 -13.23 14.75
CA GLU A 180 -5.38 -11.89 15.35
C GLU A 180 -3.94 -11.55 15.74
N ARG A 181 -3.26 -12.48 16.43
CA ARG A 181 -1.87 -12.27 16.88
C ARG A 181 -0.91 -12.16 15.70
N ASP A 182 -1.04 -13.03 14.71
CA ASP A 182 -0.18 -13.05 13.53
C ASP A 182 -0.38 -11.78 12.68
N LEU A 183 -1.63 -11.30 12.58
CA LEU A 183 -1.97 -10.03 11.92
C LEU A 183 -1.40 -8.83 12.66
N TYR A 184 -1.47 -8.83 14.00
CA TYR A 184 -0.85 -7.80 14.82
C TYR A 184 0.68 -7.77 14.63
N ASP A 185 1.33 -8.94 14.63
CA ASP A 185 2.78 -9.06 14.44
C ASP A 185 3.19 -8.64 13.02
N LEU A 186 2.38 -8.93 12.00
CA LEU A 186 2.58 -8.48 10.62
C LEU A 186 2.45 -6.96 10.49
N ALA A 187 1.37 -6.38 11.03
CA ALA A 187 1.14 -4.94 11.00
C ALA A 187 2.22 -4.17 11.78
N SER A 188 2.63 -4.69 12.93
CA SER A 188 3.71 -4.12 13.74
C SER A 188 5.05 -4.15 13.00
N ARG A 189 5.38 -5.27 12.35
CA ARG A 189 6.60 -5.36 11.51
C ARG A 189 6.56 -4.34 10.39
N TRP A 190 5.45 -4.24 9.66
CA TRP A 190 5.27 -3.24 8.62
C TRP A 190 5.48 -1.82 9.18
N TRP A 191 4.81 -1.48 10.29
CA TRP A 191 4.96 -0.18 10.96
C TRP A 191 6.42 0.17 11.27
N THR A 192 7.20 -0.81 11.72
CA THR A 192 8.64 -0.63 12.02
C THR A 192 9.54 -0.59 10.79
N ALA A 193 9.25 -1.37 9.75
CA ALA A 193 10.11 -1.54 8.57
C ALA A 193 9.99 -0.36 7.58
N GLN A 194 8.86 0.32 7.55
CA GLN A 194 8.60 1.49 6.71
C GLN A 194 9.38 2.71 7.24
N LEU A 195 10.72 2.68 7.20
CA LEU A 195 11.60 3.72 7.77
C LEU A 195 11.73 4.97 6.88
N HIS A 196 11.44 4.86 5.59
CA HIS A 196 11.61 5.93 4.58
C HIS A 196 10.26 6.27 3.93
N TRP A 197 9.44 7.03 4.65
CA TRP A 197 8.14 7.48 4.15
C TRP A 197 8.34 8.61 3.14
N ASN A 198 7.89 8.39 1.89
CA ASN A 198 7.82 9.44 0.87
C ASN A 198 6.37 9.85 0.56
N GLY A 199 5.36 9.39 1.30
CA GLY A 199 3.96 9.67 0.97
C GLY A 199 2.97 9.50 2.13
N MET A 200 2.23 10.58 2.40
CA MET A 200 0.93 10.68 3.08
C MET A 200 0.86 10.23 4.55
N PRO A 201 1.05 11.15 5.53
CA PRO A 201 0.90 10.87 6.96
C PRO A 201 -0.49 10.34 7.37
N VAL A 202 -1.53 10.59 6.57
CA VAL A 202 -2.91 10.11 6.80
C VAL A 202 -2.98 8.60 6.86
N ASP A 203 -2.33 7.92 5.92
CA ASP A 203 -2.46 6.48 5.78
C ASP A 203 -1.78 5.75 6.93
N GLY A 204 -0.68 6.30 7.44
CA GLY A 204 -0.01 5.80 8.63
C GLY A 204 -0.81 5.93 9.90
N ILE A 205 -1.53 7.04 10.06
CA ILE A 205 -2.39 7.25 11.21
C ILE A 205 -3.46 6.15 11.28
N TYR A 206 -4.00 5.71 10.14
CA TYR A 206 -4.99 4.64 10.11
C TYR A 206 -4.44 3.27 10.46
N VAL A 207 -3.22 2.95 10.03
CA VAL A 207 -2.57 1.69 10.42
C VAL A 207 -2.20 1.73 11.90
N ALA A 208 -1.66 2.85 12.40
CA ALA A 208 -1.35 3.02 13.82
C ALA A 208 -2.60 2.87 14.70
N ALA A 209 -3.74 3.43 14.28
CA ALA A 209 -5.02 3.24 14.96
C ALA A 209 -5.44 1.77 14.97
N TRP A 210 -5.34 1.08 13.83
CA TRP A 210 -5.66 -0.36 13.75
C TRP A 210 -4.77 -1.18 14.68
N ILE A 211 -3.45 -0.93 14.71
CA ILE A 211 -2.51 -1.65 15.60
C ILE A 211 -2.86 -1.37 17.06
N TYR A 212 -3.15 -0.11 17.41
CA TYR A 212 -3.54 0.27 18.77
C TYR A 212 -4.81 -0.46 19.24
N GLU A 213 -5.83 -0.54 18.38
CA GLU A 213 -7.10 -1.21 18.68
C GLU A 213 -6.93 -2.73 18.79
N ASN A 214 -6.01 -3.33 18.03
CA ASN A 214 -5.77 -4.77 17.99
C ASN A 214 -4.59 -5.22 18.88
N ALA A 215 -4.01 -4.33 19.68
CA ALA A 215 -2.92 -4.66 20.60
C ALA A 215 -3.36 -5.58 21.75
N VAL A 216 -4.64 -5.54 22.09
CA VAL A 216 -5.25 -6.48 23.04
C VAL A 216 -6.15 -7.42 22.25
N ALA A 217 -5.87 -8.72 22.32
CA ALA A 217 -6.70 -9.72 21.65
C ALA A 217 -8.17 -9.58 22.10
N PRO A 218 -9.16 -9.59 21.19
CA PRO A 218 -10.58 -9.61 21.49
C PRO A 218 -10.98 -10.62 22.59
N SER A 219 -10.37 -11.80 22.62
CA SER A 219 -10.58 -12.80 23.67
C SER A 219 -10.18 -12.29 25.07
N THR A 220 -9.05 -11.57 25.17
CA THR A 220 -8.61 -10.89 26.39
C THR A 220 -9.57 -9.77 26.76
N HIS A 221 -10.02 -8.99 25.79
CA HIS A 221 -11.00 -7.92 26.02
C HIS A 221 -12.32 -8.47 26.57
N VAL A 222 -12.84 -9.58 26.02
CA VAL A 222 -14.03 -10.28 26.52
C VAL A 222 -13.81 -10.83 27.93
N ALA A 223 -12.64 -11.39 28.20
CA ALA A 223 -12.30 -11.89 29.53
C ALA A 223 -12.23 -10.75 30.59
N LEU A 224 -11.77 -9.56 30.18
CA LEU A 224 -11.76 -8.37 31.04
C LEU A 224 -13.17 -7.82 31.25
N SER A 225 -13.96 -7.67 30.18
CA SER A 225 -15.31 -7.10 30.24
C SER A 225 -16.32 -7.97 30.98
N THR A 226 -16.10 -9.28 31.05
CA THR A 226 -16.93 -10.18 31.88
C THR A 226 -16.65 -10.06 33.38
N ARG A 227 -15.53 -9.43 33.78
CA ARG A 227 -15.05 -9.42 35.17
C ARG A 227 -14.93 -8.02 35.77
N LEU A 228 -14.88 -6.98 34.94
CA LEU A 228 -14.60 -5.62 35.35
C LEU A 228 -15.63 -4.64 34.74
N PRO A 229 -15.94 -3.53 35.43
CA PRO A 229 -16.70 -2.43 34.85
C PRO A 229 -16.04 -1.88 33.58
N ALA A 230 -16.84 -1.41 32.62
CA ALA A 230 -16.36 -0.96 31.30
C ALA A 230 -15.31 0.16 31.40
N ASP A 231 -15.48 1.11 32.31
CA ASP A 231 -14.53 2.19 32.57
C ASP A 231 -13.17 1.67 33.07
N VAL A 232 -13.15 0.58 33.83
CA VAL A 232 -11.91 -0.06 34.29
C VAL A 232 -11.23 -0.81 33.15
N VAL A 233 -12.00 -1.49 32.30
CA VAL A 233 -11.46 -2.19 31.12
C VAL A 233 -10.81 -1.20 30.16
N ASP A 234 -11.50 -0.09 29.86
CA ASP A 234 -10.97 0.97 29.00
C ASP A 234 -9.65 1.52 29.57
N ASN A 235 -9.59 1.79 30.88
CA ASN A 235 -8.36 2.26 31.52
C ASN A 235 -7.22 1.23 31.46
N ILE A 236 -7.52 -0.06 31.64
CA ILE A 236 -6.52 -1.13 31.53
C ILE A 236 -5.97 -1.22 30.11
N VAL A 237 -6.84 -1.24 29.10
CA VAL A 237 -6.43 -1.28 27.68
C VAL A 237 -5.56 -0.07 27.35
N VAL A 238 -5.97 1.12 27.80
CA VAL A 238 -5.19 2.36 27.63
C VAL A 238 -3.82 2.27 28.31
N MET A 239 -3.73 1.71 29.52
CA MET A 239 -2.46 1.54 30.23
C MET A 239 -1.55 0.47 29.63
N MET A 240 -2.12 -0.57 29.03
CA MET A 240 -1.37 -1.67 28.41
C MET A 240 -0.73 -1.25 27.08
N ASN A 241 -1.30 -0.27 26.40
CA ASN A 241 -0.85 0.16 25.09
C ASN A 241 0.10 1.36 25.20
N ASP A 242 1.40 1.13 25.00
CA ASP A 242 2.36 2.23 24.84
C ASP A 242 2.08 2.96 23.52
N VAL A 243 1.64 4.21 23.65
CA VAL A 243 1.33 5.09 22.51
C VAL A 243 2.60 5.64 21.86
N THR A 244 3.71 5.65 22.60
CA THR A 244 4.97 6.28 22.20
C THR A 244 5.50 5.79 20.85
N PRO A 245 5.54 4.47 20.53
CA PRO A 245 6.05 3.96 19.25
C PRO A 245 5.20 4.40 18.04
N PHE A 246 3.89 4.58 18.23
CA PHE A 246 2.97 5.04 17.20
C PHE A 246 3.07 6.53 16.93
N VAL A 247 3.48 7.31 17.94
CA VAL A 247 3.56 8.76 17.87
C VAL A 247 4.95 9.26 17.47
N LYS A 248 6.01 8.62 17.97
CA LYS A 248 7.41 8.97 17.63
C LYS A 248 7.68 8.94 16.14
N ARG A 249 6.98 8.10 15.38
CA ARG A 249 7.16 8.01 13.92
C ARG A 249 6.84 9.32 13.20
N PHE A 250 5.83 10.05 13.68
CA PHE A 250 5.45 11.37 13.14
C PHE A 250 6.26 12.51 13.74
N GLN A 251 7.34 12.21 14.46
CA GLN A 251 8.06 13.24 15.20
C GLN A 251 8.60 14.36 14.31
N TYR A 252 8.94 14.02 13.06
CA TYR A 252 9.54 14.91 12.08
C TYR A 252 8.61 15.24 10.91
N GLU A 253 7.36 14.78 10.95
CA GLU A 253 6.44 14.87 9.82
C GLU A 253 5.72 16.23 9.79
N CYS A 254 5.98 17.00 8.74
CA CYS A 254 5.40 18.33 8.61
C CYS A 254 3.90 18.34 8.28
N GLY A 255 3.41 17.23 7.72
CA GLY A 255 2.01 17.07 7.32
C GLY A 255 1.07 16.58 8.43
N LEU A 256 1.53 16.34 9.66
CA LEU A 256 0.71 15.70 10.70
C LEU A 256 -0.61 16.43 10.98
N PRO A 257 -0.66 17.77 11.20
CA PRO A 257 -1.94 18.46 11.41
C PRO A 257 -2.90 18.40 10.23
N ALA A 258 -2.38 18.54 9.00
CA ALA A 258 -3.18 18.41 7.79
C ALA A 258 -3.72 16.98 7.62
N ALA A 259 -2.93 15.99 8.04
CA ALA A 259 -3.32 14.60 8.00
C ALA A 259 -4.40 14.27 9.03
N LEU A 260 -4.26 14.74 10.28
CA LEU A 260 -5.30 14.62 11.31
C LEU A 260 -6.62 15.27 10.86
N TRP A 261 -6.54 16.44 10.23
CA TRP A 261 -7.70 17.11 9.67
C TRP A 261 -8.39 16.31 8.56
N THR A 262 -7.60 15.68 7.69
CA THR A 262 -8.12 14.79 6.64
C THR A 262 -8.75 13.53 7.26
N ALA A 263 -8.16 13.01 8.34
CA ALA A 263 -8.60 11.82 9.03
C ALA A 263 -9.85 12.01 9.92
N ARG A 264 -10.31 13.25 10.15
CA ARG A 264 -11.42 13.57 11.06
C ARG A 264 -12.73 12.81 10.81
N ALA A 265 -12.96 12.34 9.58
CA ALA A 265 -14.17 11.59 9.21
C ALA A 265 -14.18 10.18 9.79
N THR A 266 -13.01 9.64 10.14
CA THR A 266 -12.85 8.31 10.75
C THR A 266 -12.32 8.53 12.17
N PRO A 267 -13.11 8.26 13.22
CA PRO A 267 -12.68 8.53 14.58
C PRO A 267 -11.46 7.67 14.94
N LEU A 268 -10.42 8.32 15.44
CA LEU A 268 -9.25 7.65 16.00
C LEU A 268 -9.49 7.32 17.47
N PRO A 269 -8.81 6.30 18.03
CA PRO A 269 -8.77 6.09 19.47
C PRO A 269 -8.39 7.39 20.18
N ARG A 270 -9.19 7.80 21.17
CA ARG A 270 -9.06 9.12 21.81
C ARG A 270 -7.65 9.38 22.33
N VAL A 271 -7.04 8.36 22.93
CA VAL A 271 -5.67 8.44 23.48
C VAL A 271 -4.64 8.70 22.38
N LEU A 272 -4.78 8.03 21.24
CA LEU A 272 -3.89 8.21 20.09
C LEU A 272 -4.09 9.59 19.45
N HIS A 273 -5.34 10.03 19.29
CA HIS A 273 -5.67 11.37 18.80
C HIS A 273 -5.10 12.46 19.71
N ASP A 274 -5.32 12.34 21.02
CA ASP A 274 -4.79 13.26 22.03
C ASP A 274 -3.27 13.32 22.00
N ALA A 275 -2.61 12.17 21.87
CA ALA A 275 -1.15 12.09 21.79
C ALA A 275 -0.59 12.71 20.49
N TYR A 276 -1.27 12.55 19.35
CA TYR A 276 -0.87 13.23 18.11
C TYR A 276 -1.06 14.74 18.18
N LEU A 277 -2.13 15.23 18.82
CA LEU A 277 -2.33 16.65 19.05
C LEU A 277 -1.27 17.23 19.99
N ASP A 278 -0.98 16.53 21.10
CA ASP A 278 0.10 16.93 22.01
C ASP A 278 1.45 16.96 21.29
N LEU A 279 1.73 15.95 20.46
CA LEU A 279 2.94 15.89 19.64
C LEU A 279 3.05 17.06 18.66
N ALA A 280 1.94 17.43 18.02
CA ALA A 280 1.89 18.52 17.04
C ALA A 280 2.03 19.90 17.70
N LEU A 281 1.63 20.05 18.97
CA LEU A 281 1.74 21.30 19.71
C LEU A 281 3.08 21.48 20.46
N GLN A 282 3.97 20.48 20.42
CA GLN A 282 5.27 20.59 21.09
C GLN A 282 6.14 21.71 20.47
N PRO A 283 6.60 22.68 21.29
CA PRO A 283 7.31 23.87 20.81
C PRO A 283 8.72 23.57 20.25
N ASP A 284 9.36 22.49 20.67
CA ASP A 284 10.72 22.13 20.20
C ASP A 284 10.75 21.54 18.78
N LYS A 285 9.60 21.47 18.10
CA LYS A 285 9.52 20.93 16.76
C LYS A 285 9.50 22.02 15.71
N LEU A 286 10.60 22.07 14.96
CA LEU A 286 10.86 22.81 13.73
C LEU A 286 9.72 22.81 12.68
N VAL A 287 8.71 21.97 12.82
CA VAL A 287 7.60 21.84 11.89
C VAL A 287 6.54 22.92 12.11
N VAL A 288 5.92 22.97 13.29
CA VAL A 288 4.71 23.80 13.49
C VAL A 288 5.08 25.28 13.59
N ASP A 289 6.28 25.57 14.08
CA ASP A 289 6.84 26.92 14.04
C ASP A 289 7.26 27.38 12.64
N ARG A 290 7.46 26.48 11.67
CA ARG A 290 7.86 26.86 10.30
C ARG A 290 6.72 26.87 9.30
N TYR A 291 5.64 26.11 9.52
CA TYR A 291 4.56 25.93 8.55
C TYR A 291 3.25 26.58 9.00
N ASP A 292 2.93 27.70 8.35
CA ASP A 292 1.70 28.47 8.58
C ASP A 292 0.44 27.62 8.35
N GLU A 293 0.49 26.69 7.40
CA GLU A 293 -0.61 25.78 7.08
C GLU A 293 -0.91 24.84 8.26
N ALA A 294 0.12 24.36 8.97
CA ALA A 294 -0.03 23.45 10.11
C ALA A 294 -0.77 24.13 11.27
N ALA A 295 -0.43 25.39 11.57
CA ALA A 295 -1.10 26.19 12.59
C ALA A 295 -2.60 26.38 12.31
N ALA A 296 -2.98 26.58 11.04
CA ALA A 296 -4.38 26.72 10.63
C ALA A 296 -5.19 25.44 10.90
N HIS A 297 -4.63 24.25 10.64
CA HIS A 297 -5.29 22.98 10.92
C HIS A 297 -5.40 22.73 12.43
N LEU A 298 -4.33 22.99 13.20
CA LEU A 298 -4.33 22.81 14.66
C LEU A 298 -5.35 23.70 15.37
N LEU A 299 -5.50 24.95 14.92
CA LEU A 299 -6.49 25.86 15.46
C LEU A 299 -7.88 25.22 15.42
N LEU A 300 -8.29 24.68 14.26
CA LEU A 300 -9.63 24.10 14.09
C LEU A 300 -9.79 22.71 14.72
N LEU A 301 -8.71 21.90 14.75
CA LEU A 301 -8.71 20.57 15.37
C LEU A 301 -8.85 20.62 16.90
N THR A 302 -8.40 21.70 17.52
CA THR A 302 -8.33 21.80 18.99
C THR A 302 -9.51 22.54 19.61
N ILE A 303 -10.44 23.07 18.81
CA ILE A 303 -11.64 23.77 19.29
C ILE A 303 -12.44 22.87 20.24
N GLY A 304 -12.79 23.42 21.41
CA GLY A 304 -13.51 22.69 22.46
C GLY A 304 -12.65 21.73 23.27
N SER A 305 -11.33 21.74 23.09
CA SER A 305 -10.38 20.95 23.89
C SER A 305 -9.50 21.85 24.76
N ARG A 306 -8.89 21.27 25.80
CA ARG A 306 -7.89 21.92 26.65
C ARG A 306 -6.64 22.43 25.91
N ARG A 307 -6.48 22.05 24.63
CA ARG A 307 -5.34 22.38 23.79
C ARG A 307 -5.58 23.62 22.93
N PHE A 308 -6.81 24.14 22.93
CA PHE A 308 -7.20 25.27 22.10
C PHE A 308 -6.33 26.50 22.38
N ASP A 309 -6.14 26.87 23.66
CA ASP A 309 -5.37 28.07 24.03
C ASP A 309 -3.93 28.04 23.48
N ALA A 310 -3.29 26.86 23.50
CA ALA A 310 -1.95 26.69 22.95
C ALA A 310 -1.94 26.82 21.42
N ALA A 311 -2.92 26.22 20.73
CA ALA A 311 -3.07 26.33 19.29
C ALA A 311 -3.44 27.76 18.85
N GLU A 312 -4.27 28.45 19.63
CA GLU A 312 -4.69 29.83 19.41
C GLU A 312 -3.53 30.80 19.60
N ALA A 313 -2.72 30.62 20.64
CA ALA A 313 -1.51 31.42 20.84
C ALA A 313 -0.59 31.31 19.62
N LEU A 314 -0.37 30.10 19.11
CA LEU A 314 0.40 29.87 17.88
C LEU A 314 -0.26 30.54 16.67
N ALA A 315 -1.55 30.29 16.42
CA ALA A 315 -2.28 30.83 15.28
C ALA A 315 -2.32 32.36 15.27
N SER A 316 -2.44 32.98 16.44
CA SER A 316 -2.42 34.44 16.61
C SER A 316 -1.13 35.06 16.09
N THR A 317 0.04 34.42 16.29
CA THR A 317 1.32 34.89 15.73
C THR A 317 1.40 34.81 14.20
N ARG A 318 0.50 34.04 13.56
CA ARG A 318 0.47 33.75 12.13
C ARG A 318 -0.72 34.36 11.40
N ARG A 319 -1.62 35.03 12.12
CA ARG A 319 -2.89 35.55 11.61
C ARG A 319 -2.75 36.38 10.33
N VAL A 320 -1.74 37.24 10.24
CA VAL A 320 -1.54 38.13 9.07
C VAL A 320 -0.82 37.45 7.89
N ARG A 321 -0.37 36.20 8.05
CA ARG A 321 0.45 35.55 7.03
C ARG A 321 -0.40 35.03 5.87
N PRO A 322 -0.02 35.30 4.60
CA PRO A 322 -0.81 34.90 3.45
C PRO A 322 -1.08 33.40 3.34
N LYS A 323 -0.10 32.56 3.70
CA LYS A 323 -0.24 31.09 3.66
C LYS A 323 -1.23 30.57 4.70
N PHE A 324 -1.20 31.14 5.91
CA PHE A 324 -2.15 30.84 6.98
C PHE A 324 -3.59 31.18 6.54
N GLN A 325 -3.80 32.43 6.08
CA GLN A 325 -5.09 32.93 5.62
C GLN A 325 -5.63 32.12 4.43
N LYS A 326 -4.80 31.85 3.42
CA LYS A 326 -5.17 31.01 2.28
C LYS A 326 -5.60 29.62 2.73
N THR A 327 -4.93 29.04 3.73
CA THR A 327 -5.29 27.73 4.27
C THR A 327 -6.65 27.78 4.97
N LEU A 328 -6.89 28.74 5.86
CA LEU A 328 -8.20 28.91 6.51
C LEU A 328 -9.33 29.09 5.49
N SER A 329 -9.15 29.93 4.46
CA SER A 329 -10.16 30.10 3.40
C SER A 329 -10.41 28.80 2.61
N MET A 330 -9.38 27.99 2.39
CA MET A 330 -9.56 26.68 1.75
C MET A 330 -10.33 25.71 2.67
N LEU A 331 -10.06 25.71 3.97
CA LEU A 331 -10.75 24.87 4.94
C LEU A 331 -12.22 25.27 5.09
N GLN A 332 -12.53 26.56 5.05
CA GLN A 332 -13.90 27.09 5.04
C GLN A 332 -14.70 26.59 3.83
N LYS A 333 -14.10 26.61 2.63
CA LYS A 333 -14.79 26.21 1.39
C LYS A 333 -14.97 24.70 1.23
N ARG A 334 -14.10 23.89 1.83
CA ARG A 334 -14.05 22.43 1.63
C ARG A 334 -14.61 21.62 2.81
N GLY A 335 -14.96 22.25 3.92
CA GLY A 335 -15.26 21.55 5.17
C GLY A 335 -16.76 21.37 5.45
N GLN A 336 -17.14 20.19 5.95
CA GLN A 336 -18.22 20.10 6.93
C GLN A 336 -17.62 20.58 8.26
N LEU A 337 -17.82 21.85 8.58
CA LEU A 337 -17.33 22.46 9.81
C LEU A 337 -18.42 22.38 10.88
N THR A 338 -18.00 22.36 12.14
CA THR A 338 -18.94 22.58 13.25
C THR A 338 -19.23 24.08 13.39
N ALA A 339 -20.37 24.44 13.98
CA ALA A 339 -20.71 25.85 14.22
C ALA A 339 -19.63 26.59 15.03
N ALA A 340 -18.94 25.89 15.94
CA ALA A 340 -17.82 26.47 16.70
C ALA A 340 -16.58 26.71 15.81
N GLN A 341 -16.30 25.81 14.86
CA GLN A 341 -15.22 26.00 13.88
C GLN A 341 -15.50 27.16 12.92
N GLU A 342 -16.75 27.31 12.49
CA GLU A 342 -17.18 28.43 11.65
C GLU A 342 -17.00 29.77 12.36
N LEU A 343 -17.43 29.87 13.62
CA LEU A 343 -17.28 31.09 14.41
C LEU A 343 -15.82 31.53 14.58
N VAL A 344 -14.93 30.56 14.87
CA VAL A 344 -13.49 30.84 15.00
C VAL A 344 -12.88 31.22 13.65
N LEU A 345 -13.28 30.56 12.56
CA LEU A 345 -12.83 30.91 11.21
C LEU A 345 -13.24 32.33 10.83
N ASP A 346 -14.48 32.72 11.10
CA ASP A 346 -14.97 34.07 10.81
C ASP A 346 -14.19 35.13 11.59
N THR A 347 -13.77 34.83 12.81
CA THR A 347 -12.91 35.73 13.60
C THR A 347 -11.54 35.92 12.94
N TYR A 348 -10.94 34.86 12.39
CA TYR A 348 -9.61 34.92 11.78
C TYR A 348 -9.61 35.41 10.33
N LEU A 349 -10.69 35.19 9.58
CA LEU A 349 -10.87 35.62 8.18
C LEU A 349 -11.54 37.00 8.06
N GLY A 350 -12.33 37.41 9.05
CA GLY A 350 -13.15 38.63 9.04
C GLY A 350 -12.50 39.85 9.70
N SER A 351 -11.18 39.87 9.85
CA SER A 351 -10.45 41.05 10.35
C SER A 351 -9.57 41.62 9.24
N ASP A 352 -10.06 42.72 8.66
CA ASP A 352 -9.27 43.70 7.90
C ASP A 352 -8.29 44.45 8.80
#